data_AF-A0A930J1T7-F1
#
_entry.id   AF-A0A930J1T7-F1
#
_cell.length_a   1.000
_cell.length_b   1.000
_cell.length_c   1.000
_cell.angle_alpha   90.00
_cell.angle_beta   90.00
_cell.angle_gamma   90.00
#
_symmetry.space_group_name_H-M   'P 1'
#
loop_
_entity.id
_entity.type
_entity.pdbx_description
1 polymer ?
#
loop_
_entity_poly.entity_id
_entity_poly.type
_entity_poly.pdbx_seq_one_letter_code
_entity_poly.pdbx_strand_id
1 'polypeptide(L)' 'MINKLRIAILSLTVFASSTVFAQDKKDIFNPVNTSVTSQTIAPDARAAGMGDVGAATDPDVNSQYWNPAK' A
#
# COMPACT_ATOMS: atom_id res chain seq x y z
N MET A 1 -32.68 13.91 -44.52
CA MET A 1 -31.94 12.63 -44.34
C MET A 1 -30.68 12.77 -43.50
N ILE A 2 -29.89 13.84 -43.69
CA ILE A 2 -28.57 14.02 -43.06
C ILE A 2 -28.59 14.10 -41.51
N ASN A 3 -29.63 14.68 -40.90
CA ASN A 3 -29.70 14.79 -39.43
C ASN A 3 -29.97 13.43 -38.76
N LYS A 4 -30.75 12.56 -39.40
CA LYS A 4 -31.00 11.20 -38.90
C LYS A 4 -29.73 10.33 -38.96
N LEU A 5 -28.92 10.53 -40.00
CA LEU A 5 -27.63 9.85 -40.16
C LEU A 5 -26.62 10.31 -39.10
N ARG A 6 -26.56 11.61 -38.78
CA ARG A 6 -25.70 12.14 -37.71
C ARG A 6 -26.08 11.60 -36.33
N ILE A 7 -27.38 11.49 -36.04
CA ILE A 7 -27.88 10.92 -34.77
C ILE A 7 -27.49 9.44 -34.65
N ALA A 8 -27.61 8.66 -35.74
CA ALA A 8 -27.23 7.25 -35.77
C ALA A 8 -25.72 7.04 -35.56
N ILE A 9 -24.89 7.90 -36.14
CA ILE A 9 -23.43 7.85 -35.96
C ILE A 9 -23.07 8.17 -34.51
N LEU A 10 -23.69 9.19 -33.91
CA LEU A 10 -23.44 9.59 -32.53
C LEU A 10 -23.83 8.48 -31.54
N SER A 11 -24.98 7.83 -31.74
CA SER A 11 -25.40 6.71 -30.88
C SER A 11 -24.46 5.50 -30.97
N LEU A 12 -23.88 5.24 -32.15
CA LEU A 12 -22.94 4.15 -32.34
C LEU A 12 -21.60 4.42 -31.64
N THR A 13 -21.11 5.66 -31.70
CA THR A 13 -19.87 6.05 -31.00
C THR A 13 -19.99 5.99 -29.48
N VAL A 14 -21.16 6.33 -28.92
CA VAL A 14 -21.42 6.24 -27.47
C VAL A 14 -21.51 4.79 -27.02
N PHE A 15 -22.16 3.92 -27.81
CA PHE A 15 -22.25 2.50 -27.49
C PHE A 15 -20.88 1.80 -27.52
N ALA A 16 -20.02 2.16 -28.48
CA ALA A 16 -18.67 1.61 -28.58
C ALA A 16 -17.73 2.01 -27.42
N SER A 17 -18.05 3.09 -26.69
CA SER A 17 -17.23 3.60 -25.59
C SER A 17 -17.47 2.89 -24.24
N SER A 18 -18.36 1.89 -24.19
CA SER A 18 -18.84 1.29 -22.93
C SER A 18 -17.93 0.21 -22.30
N THR A 19 -16.69 0.05 -22.77
CA THR A 19 -15.78 -0.99 -22.26
C THR A 19 -14.55 -0.38 -21.57
N VAL A 20 -14.69 -0.07 -20.27
CA VAL A 20 -13.55 0.27 -19.40
C VAL A 20 -13.36 -0.86 -18.40
N PHE A 21 -12.24 -1.57 -18.49
CA PHE A 21 -11.82 -2.52 -17.46
C PHE A 21 -11.05 -1.77 -16.37
N ALA A 22 -11.40 -1.99 -15.11
CA ALA A 22 -10.59 -1.49 -13.99
C ALA A 22 -9.24 -2.21 -13.96
N GLN A 23 -8.16 -1.48 -13.69
CA GLN A 23 -6.84 -2.08 -13.50
C GLN A 23 -6.84 -2.92 -12.21
N ASP A 24 -6.88 -4.24 -12.38
CA ASP A 24 -6.83 -5.21 -11.30
C ASP A 24 -5.41 -5.23 -10.69
N LYS A 25 -5.24 -4.67 -9.49
CA LYS A 25 -3.96 -4.63 -8.75
C LYS A 25 -3.57 -6.00 -8.14
N LYS A 26 -3.82 -7.10 -8.84
CA LYS A 26 -3.61 -8.45 -8.28
C LYS A 26 -2.12 -8.78 -8.06
N ASP A 27 -1.23 -8.22 -8.87
CA ASP A 27 0.23 -8.45 -8.79
C ASP A 27 0.99 -7.43 -7.92
N ILE A 28 0.29 -6.61 -7.13
CA ILE A 28 0.94 -5.60 -6.27
C ILE A 28 1.33 -6.18 -4.90
N PHE A 29 0.76 -7.31 -4.52
CA PHE A 29 1.03 -7.92 -3.23
C PHE A 29 2.27 -8.83 -3.29
N ASN A 30 3.46 -8.21 -3.26
CA ASN A 30 4.74 -8.89 -3.13
C ASN A 30 5.48 -8.43 -1.85
N PRO A 31 5.05 -8.87 -0.66
CA PRO A 31 5.70 -8.50 0.60
C PRO A 31 7.08 -9.16 0.71
N VAL A 32 8.09 -8.38 1.08
CA VAL A 32 9.43 -8.90 1.35
C VAL A 32 9.45 -9.49 2.77
N ASN A 33 9.67 -10.79 2.88
CA ASN A 33 9.73 -11.49 4.17
C ASN A 33 11.17 -11.50 4.69
N THR A 34 11.58 -10.42 5.38
CA THR A 34 12.95 -10.28 5.92
C THR A 34 13.08 -10.75 7.36
N SER A 35 11.98 -10.96 8.08
CA SER A 35 11.96 -11.31 9.50
C SER A 35 10.83 -12.29 9.83
N VAL A 36 11.00 -13.02 10.93
CA VAL A 36 9.88 -13.72 11.57
C VAL A 36 8.93 -12.68 12.17
N THR A 37 7.62 -12.96 12.15
CA THR A 37 6.58 -11.99 12.56
C THR A 37 6.81 -11.38 13.95
N SER A 38 7.38 -12.14 14.89
CA SER A 38 7.66 -11.65 16.24
C SER A 38 8.75 -10.58 16.31
N GLN A 39 9.70 -10.57 15.37
CA GLN A 39 10.80 -9.59 15.31
C GLN A 39 10.35 -8.25 14.72
N THR A 40 9.10 -8.13 14.29
CA THR A 40 8.50 -6.86 13.86
C THR A 40 7.78 -6.16 15.02
N ILE A 41 7.55 -6.84 16.14
CA ILE A 41 6.81 -6.32 17.28
C ILE A 41 7.79 -5.73 18.29
N ALA A 42 7.61 -4.46 18.66
CA ALA A 42 8.41 -3.84 19.71
C ALA A 42 8.36 -4.68 21.01
N PRO A 43 9.51 -4.90 21.67
CA PRO A 43 9.59 -5.69 22.90
C PRO A 43 9.07 -4.92 24.12
N ASP A 44 8.69 -3.64 23.96
CA ASP A 44 8.40 -2.75 25.05
C ASP A 44 7.32 -1.71 24.73
N ALA A 45 6.58 -1.32 25.77
CA ALA A 45 5.43 -0.42 25.64
C ALA A 45 5.82 1.02 25.27
N ARG A 46 7.04 1.47 25.63
CA ARG A 46 7.48 2.84 25.39
C ARG A 46 7.79 3.04 23.91
N ALA A 47 8.63 2.19 23.32
CA ALA A 47 8.94 2.24 21.90
C ALA A 47 7.69 1.96 21.05
N ALA A 48 6.86 0.99 21.46
CA ALA A 48 5.57 0.73 20.79
C ALA A 48 4.65 1.97 20.81
N GLY A 49 4.54 2.66 21.95
CA GLY A 49 3.76 3.90 22.08
C GLY A 49 4.31 5.07 21.25
N MET A 50 5.59 5.02 20.90
CA MET A 50 6.24 5.97 19.99
C MET A 50 6.18 5.54 18.52
N GLY A 51 5.50 4.44 18.19
CA GLY A 51 5.40 3.92 16.82
C GLY A 51 6.61 3.07 16.41
N ASP A 52 7.02 2.15 17.29
CA ASP A 52 8.14 1.22 17.08
C ASP A 52 9.48 1.94 16.82
N VAL A 53 9.76 2.96 17.64
CA VAL A 53 10.99 3.76 17.57
C VAL A 53 11.91 3.47 18.75
N GLY A 54 13.17 3.12 18.48
CA GLY A 54 14.17 2.94 19.56
C GLY A 54 15.65 3.09 19.17
N ALA A 55 15.97 3.32 17.90
CA ALA A 55 17.37 3.39 17.44
C ALA A 55 18.17 4.58 18.03
N ALA A 56 17.48 5.69 18.32
CA ALA A 56 18.05 6.96 18.80
C ALA A 56 17.42 7.42 20.14
N THR A 57 17.06 6.46 21.00
CA THR A 57 16.63 6.73 22.37
C THR A 57 17.78 6.55 23.35
N ASP A 58 17.69 7.13 24.54
CA ASP A 58 18.68 6.88 25.61
C ASP A 58 18.84 5.38 25.92
N PRO A 59 20.01 4.92 26.40
CA PRO A 59 20.24 3.52 26.75
C PRO A 59 19.26 3.05 27.84
N ASP A 60 18.60 1.93 27.58
CA ASP A 60 17.73 1.21 28.51
C ASP A 60 17.86 -0.32 28.34
N VAL A 61 17.11 -1.10 29.12
CA VAL A 61 17.16 -2.58 29.07
C VAL A 61 16.73 -3.17 27.71
N ASN A 62 16.03 -2.39 26.88
CA ASN A 62 15.52 -2.81 25.58
C ASN A 62 16.46 -2.43 24.43
N SER A 63 17.58 -1.75 24.73
CA SER A 63 18.58 -1.32 23.75
C SER A 63 19.09 -2.46 22.87
N GLN A 64 19.15 -3.68 23.40
CA GLN A 64 19.62 -4.84 22.64
C GLN A 64 18.73 -5.19 21.44
N TYR A 65 17.44 -4.83 21.49
CA TYR A 65 16.54 -5.01 20.35
C TYR A 65 16.68 -3.89 19.33
N TRP A 66 16.84 -2.65 19.79
CA TRP A 66 16.78 -1.45 18.94
C TRP A 66 18.13 -1.00 18.37
N ASN A 67 19.17 -1.00 19.20
CA ASN A 67 20.54 -0.61 18.87
C ASN A 67 21.50 -1.17 19.94
N PRO A 68 22.15 -2.33 19.71
CA PRO A 68 23.09 -2.91 20.66
C PRO A 68 24.35 -2.07 20.96
N ALA A 69 24.60 -1.00 20.20
CA ALA A 69 25.81 -0.20 20.31
C ALA A 69 25.70 1.01 21.26
N LYS A 70 24.50 1.35 21.72
CA LYS A 70 24.29 2.37 22.76
C LYS A 70 24.34 1.75 24.15
#